data_AF-A0A651G2C2-F1
#
_entry.id   AF-A0A651G2C2-F1
#
_cell.length_a   1.000
_cell.length_b   1.000
_cell.length_c   1.000
_cell.angle_alpha   90.00
_cell.angle_beta   90.00
_cell.angle_gamma   90.00
#
_symmetry.space_group_name_H-M   'P 1'
#
loop_
_entity.id
_entity.type
_entity.pdbx_description
1 polymer ?
#
loop_
_entity_poly.entity_id
_entity_poly.type
_entity_poly.pdbx_seq_one_letter_code
_entity_poly.pdbx_strand_id
1 'polypeptide(L)'
;MKYFCKIFLWRFVKMTEWIPATEDFIEADVIRWTEPVWSDKKRGRGKNAKYVMLAKQSVVGQIKGKEGDYVLIEVISAEIAPEGENNENKSYQTLRPYAPGSVIRKKPSTLVKNAIERLLWSDESARNSIKKDKGQ
;
A
#
# COMPACT_ATOMS: atom_id res chain seq x y z
N MET A 1 28.97 25.70 -9.07
CA MET A 1 28.03 25.33 -7.98
C MET A 1 27.73 23.84 -8.15
N LYS A 2 28.47 22.97 -7.46
CA LYS A 2 28.07 22.28 -6.21
C LYS A 2 26.87 21.33 -6.38
N TYR A 3 27.24 20.05 -6.58
CA TYR A 3 26.62 18.80 -6.12
C TYR A 3 25.14 18.53 -6.44
N PHE A 4 24.84 17.39 -7.09
CA PHE A 4 24.36 16.23 -6.33
C PHE A 4 24.54 14.92 -7.10
N CYS A 5 25.19 14.00 -6.42
CA CYS A 5 25.49 12.63 -6.80
C CYS A 5 24.18 11.86 -7.10
N LYS A 6 23.98 11.44 -8.36
CA LYS A 6 23.02 10.38 -8.70
C LYS A 6 23.77 9.06 -8.81
N ILE A 7 24.36 8.62 -7.70
CA ILE A 7 24.82 7.25 -7.52
C ILE A 7 24.15 6.75 -6.27
N PHE A 8 23.57 5.56 -6.41
CA PHE A 8 22.98 4.64 -5.44
C PHE A 8 21.50 4.33 -5.68
N LEU A 9 21.26 3.02 -5.76
CA LEU A 9 20.00 2.29 -5.86
C LEU A 9 19.39 2.07 -7.26
N TRP A 10 20.22 1.64 -8.22
CA TRP A 10 19.75 0.78 -9.33
C TRP A 10 20.59 -0.51 -9.45
N ARG A 11 21.00 -1.07 -8.30
CA ARG A 11 21.76 -2.34 -8.25
C ARG A 11 21.35 -3.18 -7.06
N PHE A 12 20.05 -3.46 -6.96
CA PHE A 12 19.52 -4.60 -6.22
C PHE A 12 18.34 -5.20 -6.97
N VAL A 13 18.54 -5.51 -8.26
CA VAL A 13 17.68 -6.47 -8.98
C VAL A 13 18.22 -7.87 -8.68
N LYS A 14 18.25 -8.25 -7.39
CA LYS A 14 18.06 -9.66 -7.04
C LYS A 14 16.56 -9.83 -7.08
N MET A 15 16.07 -10.80 -7.86
CA MET A 15 14.65 -11.09 -8.05
C MET A 15 13.87 -10.85 -6.76
N THR A 16 13.16 -9.73 -6.71
CA THR A 16 12.39 -9.30 -5.55
C THR A 16 11.13 -10.16 -5.52
N GLU A 17 11.18 -11.23 -4.74
CA GLU A 17 10.05 -12.14 -4.59
C GLU A 17 9.02 -11.50 -3.66
N TRP A 18 7.79 -11.41 -4.15
CA TRP A 18 6.64 -10.99 -3.38
C TRP A 18 5.89 -12.23 -2.93
N ILE A 19 5.67 -12.34 -1.63
CA ILE A 19 5.00 -13.49 -1.03
C ILE A 19 3.72 -13.03 -0.32
N PRO A 20 2.67 -13.87 -0.25
CA PRO A 20 1.47 -13.54 0.52
C PRO A 20 1.83 -13.14 1.95
N ALA A 21 1.26 -12.03 2.42
CA ALA A 21 1.51 -11.55 3.78
C ALA A 21 0.32 -11.83 4.70
N THR A 22 0.62 -12.10 5.97
CA THR A 22 -0.39 -12.24 7.02
C THR A 22 -0.45 -10.95 7.86
N GLU A 23 -1.23 -10.93 8.94
CA GLU A 23 -1.37 -9.74 9.80
C GLU A 23 -0.11 -9.45 10.66
N ASP A 24 0.94 -10.27 10.53
CA ASP A 24 2.18 -10.22 11.30
C ASP A 24 3.23 -9.23 10.76
N PHE A 25 2.78 -8.03 10.40
CA PHE A 25 3.66 -6.97 9.91
C PHE A 25 4.67 -6.54 10.98
N ILE A 26 5.94 -6.43 10.58
CA ILE A 26 7.01 -5.86 11.39
C ILE A 26 7.49 -4.54 10.79
N GLU A 27 8.17 -3.75 11.60
CA GLU A 27 8.83 -2.54 11.14
C GLU A 27 9.86 -2.86 10.05
N ALA A 28 9.96 -1.98 9.06
CA ALA A 28 10.75 -2.13 7.84
C ALA A 28 10.24 -3.17 6.82
N ASP A 29 9.18 -3.92 7.09
CA ASP A 29 8.53 -4.74 6.04
C ASP A 29 8.09 -3.83 4.88
N VAL A 30 8.41 -4.23 3.65
CA VAL A 30 7.88 -3.60 2.44
C VAL A 30 6.72 -4.42 1.95
N ILE A 31 5.57 -3.77 1.75
CA ILE A 31 4.32 -4.41 1.38
C ILE A 31 3.76 -3.80 0.10
N ARG A 32 3.02 -4.61 -0.66
CA ARG A 32 2.21 -4.15 -1.79
C ARG A 32 0.80 -4.69 -1.67
N TRP A 33 -0.19 -3.88 -2.00
CA TRP A 33 -1.58 -4.30 -2.06
C TRP A 33 -2.35 -3.47 -3.09
N THR A 34 -3.53 -3.96 -3.48
CA THR A 34 -4.43 -3.23 -4.37
C THR A 34 -5.72 -2.92 -3.63
N GLU A 35 -6.15 -1.66 -3.62
CA GLU A 35 -7.40 -1.26 -2.97
C GLU A 35 -8.36 -0.54 -3.90
N PRO A 36 -9.69 -0.72 -3.72
CA PRO A 36 -10.68 0.00 -4.49
C PRO A 36 -10.76 1.47 -4.05
N VAL A 37 -10.79 2.37 -5.02
CA VAL A 37 -11.03 3.80 -4.83
C VAL A 37 -12.50 4.07 -5.09
N TRP A 38 -13.23 4.51 -4.07
CA TRP A 38 -14.67 4.76 -4.12
C TRP A 38 -14.97 6.22 -4.42
N SER A 39 -16.18 6.49 -4.93
CA SER A 39 -16.66 7.86 -5.12
C SER A 39 -16.92 8.56 -3.78
N ASP A 40 -16.59 9.85 -3.68
CA ASP A 40 -16.88 10.64 -2.47
C ASP A 40 -18.38 10.86 -2.25
N LYS A 41 -19.17 10.80 -3.33
CA LYS A 41 -20.62 10.97 -3.31
C LYS A 41 -21.30 9.68 -3.74
N LYS A 42 -22.43 9.37 -3.10
CA LYS A 42 -23.32 8.31 -3.55
C LYS A 42 -23.92 8.70 -4.90
N ARG A 43 -23.97 7.76 -5.84
CA ARG A 43 -24.65 7.91 -7.12
C ARG A 43 -26.03 7.25 -7.04
N GLY A 44 -27.01 7.84 -7.74
CA GLY A 44 -28.41 7.41 -7.72
C GLY A 44 -29.33 8.40 -7.00
N ARG A 45 -30.62 8.07 -6.90
CA ARG A 45 -31.64 8.91 -6.24
C ARG A 45 -32.22 8.20 -5.02
N GLY A 46 -32.48 8.96 -3.96
CA GLY A 46 -33.16 8.48 -2.76
C GLY A 46 -32.41 7.38 -2.00
N LYS A 47 -33.17 6.46 -1.39
CA LYS A 47 -32.64 5.41 -0.50
C LYS A 47 -31.71 4.39 -1.21
N ASN A 48 -31.73 4.36 -2.54
CA ASN A 48 -30.93 3.43 -3.35
C ASN A 48 -29.57 4.01 -3.78
N ALA A 49 -29.22 5.22 -3.35
CA ALA A 49 -27.95 5.83 -3.70
C ALA A 49 -26.78 5.03 -3.07
N LYS A 50 -25.81 4.62 -3.90
CA LYS A 50 -24.65 3.79 -3.49
C LYS A 50 -23.33 4.45 -3.88
N TYR A 51 -22.28 4.16 -3.11
CA TYR A 51 -20.93 4.48 -3.52
C TYR A 51 -20.54 3.58 -4.69
N VAL A 52 -19.92 4.17 -5.71
CA VAL A 52 -19.50 3.46 -6.91
C VAL A 52 -17.98 3.39 -6.91
N MET A 53 -17.43 2.22 -7.20
CA MET A 53 -15.98 2.05 -7.36
C MET A 53 -15.56 2.79 -8.63
N LEU A 54 -14.61 3.71 -8.49
CA LEU A 54 -14.12 4.54 -9.59
C LEU A 54 -12.87 3.94 -10.24
N ALA A 55 -12.01 3.33 -9.43
CA ALA A 55 -10.74 2.77 -9.89
C ALA A 55 -10.19 1.76 -8.85
N LYS A 56 -9.10 1.09 -9.20
CA LYS A 56 -8.25 0.41 -8.22
C LYS A 56 -6.92 1.12 -8.10
N GLN A 57 -6.38 1.16 -6.90
CA GLN A 57 -5.09 1.76 -6.60
C GLN A 57 -4.14 0.68 -6.08
N SER A 58 -3.04 0.48 -6.80
CA SER A 58 -1.93 -0.36 -6.37
C SER A 58 -0.97 0.48 -5.54
N VAL A 59 -0.68 0.05 -4.33
CA VAL A 59 0.17 0.79 -3.38
C VAL A 59 1.33 -0.09 -2.96
N VAL A 60 2.52 0.50 -2.95
CA VAL A 60 3.72 -0.08 -2.33
C VAL A 60 4.14 0.82 -1.18
N GLY A 61 4.37 0.25 -0.01
CA GLY A 61 4.75 1.01 1.17
C GLY A 61 5.63 0.23 2.13
N GLN A 62 6.33 0.96 3.00
CA GLN A 62 7.15 0.41 4.07
C GLN A 62 6.47 0.61 5.42
N ILE A 63 6.42 -0.44 6.24
CA ILE A 63 5.90 -0.36 7.61
C ILE A 63 6.86 0.47 8.47
N LYS A 64 6.35 1.55 9.07
CA LYS A 64 7.08 2.37 10.06
C LYS A 64 6.85 1.93 11.48
N GLY A 65 5.75 1.23 11.76
CA GLY A 65 5.43 0.78 13.10
C GLY A 65 3.95 0.47 13.27
N LYS A 66 3.54 0.35 14.53
CA LYS A 66 2.16 0.11 14.94
C LYS A 66 1.72 1.21 15.89
N GLU A 67 0.49 1.69 15.70
CA GLU A 67 -0.17 2.67 16.55
C GLU A 67 -1.56 2.09 16.93
N GLY A 68 -1.67 1.55 18.15
CA GLY A 68 -2.85 0.80 18.58
C GLY A 68 -3.14 -0.38 17.63
N ASP A 69 -4.37 -0.45 17.13
CA ASP A 69 -4.82 -1.50 16.19
C ASP A 69 -4.44 -1.23 14.72
N TYR A 70 -3.64 -0.21 14.47
CA TYR A 70 -3.28 0.22 13.12
C TYR A 70 -1.78 0.06 12.86
N VAL A 71 -1.43 -0.19 11.60
CA VAL A 71 -0.07 -0.09 11.09
C VAL A 71 0.14 1.28 10.43
N LEU A 72 1.29 1.88 10.70
CA LEU A 72 1.77 3.07 10.02
C LEU A 72 2.61 2.65 8.82
N ILE A 73 2.26 3.17 7.66
CA ILE A 73 2.87 2.80 6.38
C ILE A 73 3.36 4.07 5.70
N GLU A 74 4.65 4.15 5.41
CA GLU A 74 5.18 5.17 4.51
C GLU A 74 5.00 4.69 3.06
N VAL A 75 4.30 5.48 2.26
CA VAL A 75 4.05 5.15 0.85
C VAL A 75 5.32 5.35 0.05
N ILE A 76 5.77 4.32 -0.67
CA ILE A 76 6.91 4.39 -1.60
C ILE A 76 6.41 4.78 -2.99
N SER A 77 5.39 4.07 -3.47
CA SER A 77 4.75 4.36 -4.75
C SER A 77 3.26 4.01 -4.68
N ALA A 78 2.47 4.72 -5.47
CA ALA A 78 1.07 4.39 -5.66
C ALA A 78 0.64 4.73 -7.07
N GLU A 79 -0.10 3.80 -7.67
CA GLU A 79 -0.57 3.90 -9.06
C GLU A 79 -2.06 3.59 -9.11
N ILE A 80 -2.80 4.34 -9.91
CA ILE A 80 -4.23 4.12 -10.11
C ILE A 80 -4.43 3.47 -11.48
N ALA A 81 -5.03 2.28 -11.47
CA ALA A 81 -5.51 1.62 -12.66
C ALA A 81 -7.02 1.94 -12.84
N PRO A 82 -7.44 2.45 -14.00
CA PRO A 82 -8.85 2.63 -14.29
C PRO A 82 -9.52 1.25 -14.37
N GLU A 83 -10.28 0.91 -13.36
CA GLU A 83 -11.04 -0.33 -13.29
C GLU A 83 -12.36 0.00 -12.61
N GLY A 84 -13.42 0.17 -13.40
CA GLY A 84 -14.74 0.54 -12.93
C GLY A 84 -15.78 0.29 -14.02
N GLU A 85 -17.01 -0.06 -13.62
CA GLU A 85 -18.11 -0.45 -14.52
C GLU A 85 -18.46 0.62 -15.58
N ASN A 86 -18.00 1.85 -15.40
CA ASN A 86 -18.28 2.96 -16.31
C ASN A 86 -16.95 3.66 -16.68
N ASN A 87 -16.23 3.11 -17.67
CA ASN A 87 -15.03 3.73 -18.29
C ASN A 87 -15.29 5.13 -18.87
N GLU A 88 -16.55 5.58 -18.92
CA GLU A 88 -16.98 6.92 -19.34
C GLU A 88 -16.85 7.98 -18.24
N ASN A 89 -16.57 7.57 -17.00
CA ASN A 89 -16.45 8.49 -15.87
C ASN A 89 -15.16 9.32 -15.94
N LYS A 90 -15.22 10.50 -16.55
CA LYS A 90 -14.16 11.54 -16.47
C LYS A 90 -13.69 11.87 -15.03
N SER A 91 -14.38 11.39 -13.99
CA SER A 91 -14.02 11.54 -12.58
C SER A 91 -12.79 10.75 -12.13
N TYR A 92 -12.29 9.75 -12.88
CA TYR A 92 -11.03 9.11 -12.50
C TYR A 92 -9.83 10.04 -12.69
N GLN A 93 -9.90 11.00 -13.62
CA GLN A 93 -8.83 11.97 -13.89
C GLN A 93 -8.55 12.90 -12.70
N THR A 94 -9.52 13.04 -11.78
CA THR A 94 -9.37 13.81 -10.55
C THR A 94 -8.86 12.98 -9.36
N LEU A 95 -8.78 11.65 -9.49
CA LEU A 95 -8.26 10.81 -8.42
C LEU A 95 -6.76 11.02 -8.31
N ARG A 96 -6.31 11.31 -7.08
CA ARG A 96 -4.88 11.43 -6.78
C ARG A 96 -4.45 10.16 -6.05
N PRO A 97 -3.47 9.41 -6.58
CA PRO A 97 -2.83 8.36 -5.81
C PRO A 97 -2.21 8.96 -4.54
N TYR A 98 -1.93 8.09 -3.58
CA TYR A 98 -1.17 8.48 -2.40
C TYR A 98 0.17 9.08 -2.81
N ALA A 99 0.54 10.19 -2.18
CA ALA A 99 1.81 10.83 -2.43
C ALA A 99 2.95 9.95 -1.90
N PRO A 100 4.01 9.69 -2.69
CA PRO A 100 5.24 9.09 -2.18
C PRO A 100 5.79 9.88 -0.98
N GLY A 101 6.26 9.17 0.04
CA GLY A 101 6.73 9.71 1.32
C GLY A 101 5.62 10.07 2.31
N SER A 102 4.34 9.96 1.94
CA SER A 102 3.24 10.17 2.89
C SER A 102 3.11 8.99 3.85
N VAL A 103 2.85 9.28 5.13
CA VAL A 103 2.55 8.25 6.14
C VAL A 103 1.04 8.08 6.23
N ILE A 104 0.57 6.88 5.91
CA ILE A 104 -0.84 6.50 6.00
C ILE A 104 -1.04 5.48 7.12
N ARG A 105 -2.27 5.41 7.63
CA ARG A 105 -2.66 4.49 8.68
C ARG A 105 -3.70 3.50 8.16
N LYS A 106 -3.46 2.20 8.34
CA LYS A 106 -4.36 1.13 7.88
C LYS A 106 -4.53 0.06 8.96
N LYS A 107 -5.69 -0.58 9.01
CA LYS A 107 -5.90 -1.77 9.86
C LYS A 107 -5.27 -2.98 9.17
N PRO A 108 -4.49 -3.83 9.88
CA PRO A 108 -3.92 -5.06 9.31
C PRO A 108 -4.96 -5.95 8.61
N SER A 109 -6.11 -6.13 9.24
CA SER A 109 -7.21 -6.93 8.70
C SER A 109 -7.82 -6.37 7.41
N THR A 110 -7.70 -5.07 7.14
CA THR A 110 -8.14 -4.47 5.86
C THR A 110 -7.12 -4.73 4.76
N LEU A 111 -5.83 -4.75 5.10
CA LEU A 111 -4.77 -5.04 4.15
C LEU A 111 -4.81 -6.51 3.71
N VAL A 112 -5.01 -7.45 4.64
CA VAL A 112 -5.08 -8.88 4.32
C VAL A 112 -6.27 -9.21 3.42
N LYS A 113 -7.41 -8.54 3.61
CA LYS A 113 -8.58 -8.67 2.71
C LYS A 113 -8.29 -8.28 1.25
N ASN A 114 -7.30 -7.42 1.03
CA ASN A 114 -6.92 -6.89 -0.27
C ASN A 114 -5.75 -7.67 -0.90
N ALA A 115 -5.59 -8.95 -0.53
CA ALA A 115 -4.54 -9.85 -1.03
C ALA A 115 -3.14 -9.21 -0.96
N ILE A 116 -2.81 -8.68 0.21
CA ILE A 116 -1.51 -8.06 0.47
C ILE A 116 -0.37 -9.06 0.31
N GLU A 117 0.69 -8.59 -0.31
CA GLU A 117 1.96 -9.30 -0.43
C GLU A 117 3.06 -8.49 0.26
N ARG A 118 4.01 -9.18 0.85
CA ARG A 118 5.24 -8.58 1.39
C ARG A 118 6.40 -8.96 0.52
N LEU A 119 7.37 -8.06 0.46
CA LEU A 119 8.65 -8.34 -0.14
C LEU A 119 9.42 -9.30 0.77
N LEU A 120 9.96 -10.38 0.19
CA LEU A 120 10.82 -11.31 0.90
C LEU A 120 12.10 -10.60 1.33
N TRP A 121 12.46 -10.70 2.62
CA TRP A 121 13.71 -10.13 3.10
C TRP A 121 14.88 -10.93 2.55
N SER A 122 16.00 -10.26 2.29
CA SER A 122 17.25 -10.96 1.93
C SER A 122 17.76 -11.88 3.04
N ASP A 123 17.40 -11.57 4.30
CA ASP A 123 17.67 -12.39 5.48
C ASP A 123 16.39 -12.50 6.32
N GLU A 124 15.65 -13.59 6.11
CA GLU A 124 14.44 -13.89 6.90
C GLU A 124 14.76 -14.30 8.34
N SER A 125 15.99 -14.71 8.66
CA SER A 125 16.38 -15.01 10.04
C SER A 125 16.40 -13.73 10.87
N ALA A 126 16.91 -12.63 10.30
CA ALA A 126 16.86 -11.31 10.92
C ALA A 126 15.42 -10.85 11.18
N ARG A 127 14.52 -11.01 10.20
CA ARG A 127 13.08 -10.73 10.36
C ARG A 127 12.48 -11.52 11.52
N ASN A 128 12.80 -12.81 11.61
CA ASN A 128 12.28 -13.69 12.66
C ASN A 128 12.79 -13.33 14.06
N SER A 129 14.03 -12.84 14.18
CA SER A 129 14.56 -12.35 15.46
C SER A 129 13.80 -11.12 15.95
N ILE A 130 13.52 -10.14 15.06
CA ILE A 130 12.75 -8.93 15.40
C ILE A 130 11.33 -9.30 15.87
N LYS A 131 10.73 -10.32 15.27
CA LYS A 131 9.39 -10.81 15.66
C LYS A 131 9.38 -11.38 17.08
N LYS A 132 10.45 -12.05 17.51
CA LYS A 132 10.57 -12.63 18.86
C LYS A 132 10.73 -11.55 19.93
N ASP A 133 11.50 -10.50 19.64
CA ASP A 133 11.79 -9.45 20.61
C ASP A 133 10.58 -8.56 20.94
N LYS A 134 9.62 -8.44 20.02
CA LYS A 134 8.36 -7.69 20.24
C LYS A 134 7.21 -8.54 20.80
N GLY A 135 7.49 -9.80 21.18
CA GLY A 135 6.52 -10.78 21.68
C GLY A 135 6.67 -11.18 23.16
N GLN A 136 7.46 -10.45 23.95
CA GLN A 136 7.55 -10.60 25.42
C GLN A 136 6.81 -9.49 26.15
#